data_AF-A0A378UYX8-F1
#
_entry.id   AF-A0A378UYX8-F1
#
_cell.length_a   1.000
_cell.length_b   1.000
_cell.length_c   1.000
_cell.angle_alpha   90.00
_cell.angle_beta   90.00
_cell.angle_gamma   90.00
#
_symmetry.space_group_name_H-M   'P 1'
#
loop_
_entity.id
_entity.type
_entity.pdbx_description
1 polymer ?
#
loop_
_entity_poly.entity_id
_entity_poly.type
_entity_poly.pdbx_seq_one_letter_code
_entity_poly.pdbx_strand_id
1 'polypeptide(L)'
;MTAGLDYEENVSVSSNEQWIIAGSTRGLDALTPMSRIQRPAFLPANIVGPVYTAYAAPVNVSNQAWVVAIDDELNREDGLPLIVEGDGYAGQSIPGWNPDGTAVTFWEQSKDDPTDTRLVIANLKYTTSVGPLVGDKSTPELSSTLPKLSTYVPSTPELPPTGTYAGAGGGTAVVSEATDQANPGHTIRTVTYTDYVNEDGMILNGIEATDSTANQLYIHYTADITVTGTHTGYLKGDATITNRQTYSGYITSDVDGDVQSILDQDAIEEAQQNV
;
A
#
# COMPACT_ATOMS: atom_id res chain seq x y z
N MET A 1 3.24 10.98 1.84
CA MET A 1 2.77 9.60 2.05
C MET A 1 1.46 9.72 2.77
N THR A 2 0.54 8.86 2.39
CA THR A 2 -0.75 8.65 3.02
C THR A 2 -0.60 7.78 4.28
N ALA A 3 -1.66 7.70 5.07
CA ALA A 3 -1.84 6.83 6.22
C ALA A 3 -2.51 5.48 5.85
N GLY A 4 -2.85 5.28 4.57
CA GLY A 4 -3.39 4.03 4.06
C GLY A 4 -2.47 2.85 4.34
N LEU A 5 -3.07 1.72 4.74
CA LEU A 5 -2.35 0.47 5.04
C LEU A 5 -1.99 -0.33 3.79
N ASP A 6 -2.60 0.02 2.66
CA ASP A 6 -2.52 -0.71 1.41
C ASP A 6 -1.57 -0.09 0.38
N TYR A 7 -1.40 -0.77 -0.76
CA TYR A 7 -0.57 -0.25 -1.83
C TYR A 7 -1.17 1.04 -2.39
N GLU A 8 -0.32 2.03 -2.60
CA GLU A 8 -0.69 3.30 -3.22
C GLU A 8 0.38 3.81 -4.17
N GLU A 9 -0.08 4.35 -5.30
CA GLU A 9 0.74 5.02 -6.30
C GLU A 9 0.02 6.26 -6.85
N ASN A 10 0.77 7.13 -7.52
CA ASN A 10 0.26 8.31 -8.23
C ASN A 10 -0.56 9.23 -7.32
N VAL A 11 -0.11 9.32 -6.06
CA VAL A 11 -0.72 10.13 -5.01
C VAL A 11 -0.54 11.61 -5.32
N SER A 12 -1.64 12.36 -5.32
CA SER A 12 -1.60 13.81 -5.47
C SER A 12 -2.69 14.52 -4.68
N VAL A 13 -2.35 15.69 -4.14
CA VAL A 13 -3.29 16.56 -3.43
C VAL A 13 -3.98 17.48 -4.43
N SER A 14 -5.29 17.63 -4.28
CA SER A 14 -6.12 18.58 -5.03
C SER A 14 -5.66 20.03 -4.84
N SER A 15 -5.90 20.89 -5.83
CA SER A 15 -5.49 22.31 -5.77
C SER A 15 -6.25 23.15 -4.74
N ASN A 16 -7.40 22.67 -4.26
CA ASN A 16 -8.13 23.28 -3.14
C ASN A 16 -7.70 22.73 -1.76
N GLU A 17 -6.73 21.79 -1.74
CA GLU A 17 -6.18 21.18 -0.52
C GLU A 17 -7.25 20.47 0.34
N GLN A 18 -8.34 19.98 -0.28
CA GLN A 18 -9.39 19.26 0.46
C GLN A 18 -9.27 17.74 0.34
N TRP A 19 -8.64 17.29 -0.74
CA TRP A 19 -8.63 15.89 -1.15
C TRP A 19 -7.25 15.38 -1.56
N ILE A 20 -7.06 14.10 -1.36
CA ILE A 20 -5.99 13.28 -1.90
C ILE A 20 -6.62 12.31 -2.89
N ILE A 21 -5.99 12.14 -4.04
CA ILE A 21 -6.28 11.02 -4.95
C ILE A 21 -5.10 10.07 -4.92
N ALA A 22 -5.39 8.78 -4.93
CA ALA A 22 -4.42 7.71 -5.08
C ALA A 22 -4.97 6.66 -6.04
N GLY A 23 -4.07 5.99 -6.75
CA GLY A 23 -4.37 4.69 -7.30
C GLY A 23 -3.94 3.62 -6.28
N SER A 24 -4.83 2.72 -5.91
CA SER A 24 -4.65 1.93 -4.69
C SER A 24 -5.33 0.56 -4.71
N THR A 25 -4.83 -0.34 -3.85
CA THR A 25 -5.52 -1.56 -3.40
C THR A 25 -6.33 -1.37 -2.12
N ARG A 26 -6.62 -0.14 -1.69
CA ARG A 26 -7.49 0.13 -0.52
C ARG A 26 -8.76 -0.72 -0.59
N GLY A 27 -9.15 -1.26 0.56
CA GLY A 27 -10.30 -2.17 0.68
C GLY A 27 -10.05 -3.59 0.16
N LEU A 28 -8.85 -3.92 -0.35
CA LEU A 28 -8.49 -5.27 -0.79
C LEU A 28 -7.53 -5.98 0.16
N ASP A 29 -7.03 -5.30 1.20
CA ASP A 29 -6.12 -5.86 2.19
C ASP A 29 -4.84 -6.48 1.61
N ALA A 30 -4.37 -5.95 0.47
CA ALA A 30 -3.27 -6.51 -0.30
C ALA A 30 -1.90 -6.38 0.41
N LEU A 31 -1.71 -5.34 1.22
CA LEU A 31 -0.54 -5.15 2.10
C LEU A 31 -0.90 -5.21 3.58
N THR A 32 -2.18 -5.18 3.93
CA THR A 32 -2.72 -5.27 5.30
C THR A 32 -2.05 -6.35 6.16
N PRO A 33 -1.78 -7.58 5.67
CA PRO A 33 -1.10 -8.60 6.47
C PRO A 33 0.24 -8.14 7.06
N MET A 34 0.96 -7.23 6.40
CA MET A 34 2.22 -6.68 6.89
C MET A 34 2.05 -5.34 7.64
N SER A 35 1.14 -4.48 7.17
CA SER A 35 1.03 -3.08 7.60
C SER A 35 0.14 -2.86 8.83
N ARG A 36 -0.83 -3.74 9.10
CA ARG A 36 -1.75 -3.59 10.25
C ARG A 36 -1.07 -3.74 11.62
N ILE A 37 0.10 -4.38 11.66
CA ILE A 37 0.96 -4.41 12.85
C ILE A 37 2.00 -3.29 12.71
N GLN A 38 1.59 -2.07 13.05
CA GLN A 38 2.36 -0.88 12.71
C GLN A 38 3.72 -0.83 13.42
N ARG A 39 4.75 -0.51 12.63
CA ARG A 39 6.11 -0.23 13.06
C ARG A 39 6.83 0.56 11.97
N PRO A 40 7.87 1.35 12.31
CA PRO A 40 8.68 2.02 11.30
C PRO A 40 9.26 1.03 10.29
N ALA A 41 9.52 1.50 9.06
CA ALA A 41 10.15 0.70 8.01
C ALA A 41 11.63 0.46 8.30
N PHE A 42 11.92 -0.36 9.30
CA PHE A 42 13.28 -0.68 9.74
C PHE A 42 14.01 -1.62 8.78
N LEU A 43 13.30 -2.30 7.87
CA LEU A 43 13.83 -3.33 6.98
C LEU A 43 13.41 -3.08 5.52
N PRO A 44 14.25 -3.40 4.53
CA PRO A 44 13.90 -3.32 3.11
C PRO A 44 13.15 -4.58 2.66
N ALA A 45 11.83 -4.66 2.89
CA ALA A 45 11.05 -5.83 2.50
C ALA A 45 10.72 -5.89 0.98
N ASN A 46 10.59 -4.73 0.32
CA ASN A 46 10.26 -4.58 -1.12
C ASN A 46 9.10 -5.49 -1.61
N ILE A 47 8.09 -5.72 -0.75
CA ILE A 47 6.94 -6.60 -1.03
C ILE A 47 5.91 -6.00 -2.01
N VAL A 48 6.01 -4.68 -2.25
CA VAL A 48 5.08 -3.91 -3.09
C VAL A 48 5.03 -4.43 -4.53
N GLY A 49 6.17 -4.71 -5.16
CA GLY A 49 6.21 -5.13 -6.56
C GLY A 49 5.57 -6.50 -6.81
N PRO A 50 5.81 -7.53 -5.96
CA PRO A 50 5.05 -8.77 -6.02
C PRO A 50 3.54 -8.58 -5.84
N VAL A 51 3.11 -7.76 -4.88
CA VAL A 51 1.69 -7.46 -4.63
C VAL A 51 1.04 -6.79 -5.84
N TYR A 52 1.67 -5.74 -6.37
CA TYR A 52 1.23 -5.13 -7.63
C TYR A 52 1.08 -6.17 -8.74
N THR A 53 2.10 -7.00 -8.95
CA THR A 53 2.11 -7.98 -10.04
C THR A 53 0.98 -9.00 -9.92
N ALA A 54 0.67 -9.45 -8.70
CA ALA A 54 -0.38 -10.42 -8.44
C ALA A 54 -1.79 -9.81 -8.66
N TYR A 55 -2.00 -8.58 -8.20
CA TYR A 55 -3.28 -7.87 -8.37
C TYR A 55 -3.44 -7.23 -9.76
N ALA A 56 -2.41 -7.21 -10.59
CA ALA A 56 -2.45 -6.57 -11.92
C ALA A 56 -2.94 -7.49 -13.06
N ALA A 57 -3.00 -8.81 -12.85
CA ALA A 57 -3.32 -9.77 -13.90
C ALA A 57 -4.20 -10.93 -13.41
N PRO A 58 -5.18 -11.40 -14.22
CA PRO A 58 -5.46 -11.00 -15.60
C PRO A 58 -6.21 -9.66 -15.73
N VAL A 59 -6.88 -9.23 -14.65
CA VAL A 59 -7.54 -7.92 -14.57
C VAL A 59 -6.78 -7.06 -13.58
N ASN A 60 -6.45 -5.83 -13.95
CA ASN A 60 -5.67 -4.97 -13.10
C ASN A 60 -6.54 -4.29 -12.04
N VAL A 61 -6.55 -4.86 -10.84
CA VAL A 61 -7.20 -4.31 -9.63
C VAL A 61 -6.21 -3.67 -8.66
N SER A 62 -4.91 -3.68 -8.98
CA SER A 62 -3.86 -3.14 -8.10
C SER A 62 -3.90 -1.62 -7.92
N ASN A 63 -4.61 -0.91 -8.81
CA ASN A 63 -4.43 0.54 -8.95
C ASN A 63 -5.76 1.26 -9.19
N GLN A 64 -6.80 0.85 -8.45
CA GLN A 64 -8.13 1.46 -8.56
C GLN A 64 -8.09 2.91 -8.07
N ALA A 65 -8.89 3.80 -8.66
CA ALA A 65 -8.90 5.20 -8.26
C ALA A 65 -9.65 5.38 -6.94
N TRP A 66 -9.00 5.97 -5.94
CA TRP A 66 -9.54 6.27 -4.62
C TRP A 66 -9.36 7.75 -4.29
N VAL A 67 -10.39 8.37 -3.71
CA VAL A 67 -10.30 9.73 -3.16
C VAL A 67 -10.48 9.71 -1.65
N VAL A 68 -9.65 10.48 -0.94
CA VAL A 68 -9.69 10.59 0.51
C VAL A 68 -9.70 12.07 0.88
N ALA A 69 -10.61 12.50 1.76
CA ALA A 69 -10.55 13.85 2.31
C ALA A 69 -9.32 13.97 3.22
N ILE A 70 -8.67 15.14 3.28
CA ILE A 70 -7.48 15.31 4.13
C ILE A 70 -7.79 15.01 5.60
N ASP A 71 -8.95 15.43 6.10
CA ASP A 71 -9.33 15.16 7.50
C ASP A 71 -9.56 13.67 7.76
N ASP A 72 -10.18 12.96 6.80
CA ASP A 72 -10.43 11.51 6.88
C ASP A 72 -9.09 10.75 6.84
N GLU A 73 -8.16 11.19 6.00
CA GLU A 73 -6.81 10.65 5.90
C GLU A 73 -6.03 10.80 7.22
N LEU A 74 -6.14 11.95 7.90
CA LEU A 74 -5.53 12.16 9.21
C LEU A 74 -6.11 11.24 10.29
N ASN A 75 -7.34 10.75 10.08
CA ASN A 75 -7.99 9.76 10.93
C ASN A 75 -7.84 8.32 10.43
N ARG A 76 -7.04 8.09 9.39
CA ARG A 76 -6.77 6.76 8.78
C ARG A 76 -8.01 6.09 8.19
N GLU A 77 -8.97 6.87 7.71
CA GLU A 77 -10.12 6.35 6.99
C GLU A 77 -9.73 5.92 5.56
N ASP A 78 -10.44 4.93 5.02
CA ASP A 78 -10.15 4.38 3.69
C ASP A 78 -10.47 5.36 2.54
N GLY A 79 -11.40 6.28 2.76
CA GLY A 79 -11.90 7.18 1.71
C GLY A 79 -12.98 6.52 0.84
N LEU A 80 -13.09 6.97 -0.41
CA LEU A 80 -14.11 6.52 -1.36
C LEU A 80 -13.47 5.88 -2.60
N PRO A 81 -13.94 4.69 -3.01
CA PRO A 81 -13.63 4.19 -4.34
C PRO A 81 -14.33 5.07 -5.37
N LEU A 82 -13.61 5.43 -6.43
CA LEU A 82 -14.17 6.16 -7.58
C LEU A 82 -14.68 5.22 -8.68
N ILE A 83 -14.44 3.92 -8.53
CA ILE A 83 -14.92 2.85 -9.40
C ILE A 83 -16.31 2.39 -8.99
N VAL A 84 -17.06 1.83 -9.94
CA VAL A 84 -18.36 1.21 -9.67
C VAL A 84 -18.19 -0.30 -9.60
N GLU A 85 -18.40 -0.87 -8.43
CA GLU A 85 -18.28 -2.31 -8.20
C GLU A 85 -19.23 -3.12 -9.10
N GLY A 86 -18.70 -4.17 -9.73
CA GLY A 86 -19.43 -5.14 -10.53
C GLY A 86 -19.96 -4.62 -11.88
N ASP A 87 -19.46 -3.48 -12.36
CA ASP A 87 -19.89 -2.91 -13.64
C ASP A 87 -19.04 -3.36 -14.84
N GLY A 88 -18.01 -4.18 -14.57
CA GLY A 88 -17.13 -4.82 -15.53
C GLY A 88 -15.91 -3.99 -15.92
N TYR A 89 -15.65 -2.86 -15.25
CA TYR A 89 -14.54 -1.97 -15.58
C TYR A 89 -13.58 -1.78 -14.41
N ALA A 90 -12.28 -1.95 -14.68
CA ALA A 90 -11.22 -1.71 -13.71
C ALA A 90 -10.57 -0.35 -13.95
N GLY A 91 -10.43 0.43 -12.88
CA GLY A 91 -9.67 1.68 -12.84
C GLY A 91 -8.20 1.48 -13.19
N GLN A 92 -7.66 2.45 -13.91
CA GLN A 92 -6.27 2.44 -14.34
C GLN A 92 -5.57 3.68 -13.81
N SER A 93 -4.31 3.49 -13.43
CA SER A 93 -3.56 4.53 -12.73
C SER A 93 -3.30 5.76 -13.58
N ILE A 94 -3.01 6.87 -12.90
CA ILE A 94 -2.87 8.26 -13.36
C ILE A 94 -4.22 9.03 -13.33
N PRO A 95 -4.88 9.11 -12.16
CA PRO A 95 -5.96 10.07 -11.99
C PRO A 95 -5.40 11.50 -11.94
N GLY A 96 -6.11 12.45 -12.56
CA GLY A 96 -5.70 13.84 -12.66
C GLY A 96 -6.74 14.79 -12.09
N TRP A 97 -6.28 15.74 -11.28
CA TRP A 97 -7.13 16.82 -10.76
C TRP A 97 -7.48 17.84 -11.84
N ASN A 98 -8.72 18.32 -11.80
CA ASN A 98 -9.06 19.57 -12.47
C ASN A 98 -8.44 20.77 -11.70
N PRO A 99 -8.32 21.96 -12.34
CA PRO A 99 -7.56 23.07 -11.77
C PRO A 99 -8.07 23.64 -10.43
N ASP A 100 -9.36 23.46 -10.11
CA ASP A 100 -9.95 23.93 -8.86
C ASP A 100 -10.08 22.84 -7.78
N GLY A 101 -9.61 21.61 -8.06
CA GLY A 101 -9.62 20.49 -7.13
C GLY A 101 -11.00 19.90 -6.84
N THR A 102 -12.01 20.20 -7.65
CA THR A 102 -13.40 19.71 -7.46
C THR A 102 -13.74 18.50 -8.31
N ALA A 103 -12.86 18.06 -9.21
CA ALA A 103 -13.07 16.87 -10.03
C ALA A 103 -11.78 16.11 -10.33
N VAL A 104 -11.93 14.81 -10.51
CA VAL A 104 -10.86 13.87 -10.88
C VAL A 104 -11.19 13.24 -12.22
N THR A 105 -10.22 13.19 -13.12
CA THR A 105 -10.31 12.44 -14.38
C THR A 105 -9.41 11.21 -14.33
N PHE A 106 -9.92 10.05 -14.72
CA PHE A 106 -9.14 8.83 -14.89
C PHE A 106 -9.77 7.99 -16.01
N TRP A 107 -9.16 6.87 -16.36
CA TRP A 107 -9.71 5.95 -17.35
C TRP A 107 -9.86 4.56 -16.77
N GLU A 108 -10.79 3.81 -17.34
CA GLU A 108 -11.08 2.45 -16.96
C GLU A 108 -11.05 1.55 -18.20
N GLN A 109 -10.78 0.27 -17.97
CA GLN A 109 -10.70 -0.76 -18.99
C GLN A 109 -11.69 -1.88 -18.67
N SER A 110 -12.41 -2.34 -19.69
CA SER A 110 -13.29 -3.50 -19.54
C SER A 110 -12.48 -4.75 -19.19
N LYS A 111 -12.97 -5.51 -18.22
CA LYS A 111 -12.37 -6.79 -17.83
C LYS A 111 -12.54 -7.87 -18.90
N ASP A 112 -13.56 -7.74 -19.76
CA ASP A 112 -13.89 -8.72 -20.80
C ASP A 112 -13.25 -8.37 -22.16
N ASP A 113 -12.99 -7.09 -22.43
CA ASP A 113 -12.32 -6.61 -23.65
C ASP A 113 -11.31 -5.48 -23.33
N PRO A 114 -9.99 -5.75 -23.35
CA PRO A 114 -8.99 -4.73 -23.02
C PRO A 114 -8.91 -3.57 -24.03
N THR A 115 -9.60 -3.67 -25.17
CA THR A 115 -9.70 -2.57 -26.15
C THR A 115 -10.90 -1.66 -25.88
N ASP A 116 -11.85 -2.09 -25.05
CA ASP A 116 -12.96 -1.29 -24.59
C ASP A 116 -12.54 -0.50 -23.34
N THR A 117 -12.49 0.83 -23.52
CA THR A 117 -12.01 1.76 -22.48
C THR A 117 -12.94 2.96 -22.39
N ARG A 118 -13.05 3.52 -21.19
CA ARG A 118 -13.86 4.72 -20.93
C ARG A 118 -13.09 5.73 -20.09
N LEU A 119 -13.37 7.01 -20.35
CA LEU A 119 -12.89 8.12 -19.53
C LEU A 119 -13.94 8.45 -18.48
N VAL A 120 -13.51 8.54 -17.22
CA VAL A 120 -14.36 8.89 -16.08
C VAL A 120 -13.98 10.27 -15.58
N ILE A 121 -15.00 11.05 -15.22
CA ILE A 121 -14.86 12.33 -14.54
C ILE A 121 -15.72 12.29 -13.28
N ALA A 122 -15.06 12.12 -12.14
CA ALA A 122 -15.71 12.14 -10.83
C ALA A 122 -15.78 13.59 -10.34
N ASN A 123 -17.00 14.13 -10.24
CA ASN A 123 -17.23 15.46 -9.66
C ASN A 123 -17.46 15.33 -8.15
N LEU A 124 -16.63 15.98 -7.36
CA LEU A 124 -16.66 15.95 -5.90
C LEU A 124 -17.52 17.11 -5.40
N LYS A 125 -18.60 16.80 -4.68
CA LYS A 125 -19.57 17.81 -4.20
C LYS A 125 -19.65 17.93 -2.67
N TYR A 126 -18.83 17.19 -1.92
CA TYR A 126 -18.98 17.03 -0.47
C TYR A 126 -17.69 17.25 0.29
N THR A 127 -17.74 17.45 1.61
CA THR A 127 -16.56 17.61 2.48
C THR A 127 -16.26 16.36 3.30
N THR A 128 -17.00 15.26 3.07
CA THR A 128 -16.90 13.99 3.81
C THR A 128 -17.05 12.82 2.84
N SER A 129 -16.19 11.82 2.95
CA SER A 129 -16.13 10.64 2.07
C SER A 129 -17.17 9.56 2.42
N VAL A 130 -18.48 9.85 2.34
CA VAL A 130 -19.56 8.87 2.61
C VAL A 130 -20.73 8.94 1.61
N GLY A 131 -21.22 7.79 1.12
CA GLY A 131 -22.48 7.64 0.34
C GLY A 131 -22.36 7.24 -1.15
N PRO A 132 -23.48 6.94 -1.84
CA PRO A 132 -23.47 6.45 -3.23
C PRO A 132 -23.26 7.56 -4.29
N LEU A 133 -22.59 7.20 -5.39
CA LEU A 133 -22.24 8.08 -6.50
C LEU A 133 -23.47 8.48 -7.35
N VAL A 134 -23.61 9.78 -7.69
CA VAL A 134 -24.64 10.30 -8.59
C VAL A 134 -23.98 11.05 -9.76
N GLY A 135 -23.98 10.48 -10.96
CA GLY A 135 -23.25 11.01 -12.13
C GLY A 135 -24.11 11.70 -13.21
N ASP A 136 -23.47 12.57 -14.01
CA ASP A 136 -23.90 13.01 -15.36
C ASP A 136 -22.79 12.75 -16.39
N LYS A 137 -23.14 12.66 -17.69
CA LYS A 137 -22.26 12.29 -18.80
C LYS A 137 -21.90 13.49 -19.69
N SER A 138 -20.94 14.33 -19.28
CA SER A 138 -20.39 15.38 -20.13
C SER A 138 -18.86 15.37 -20.20
N THR A 139 -18.32 15.61 -21.40
CA THR A 139 -16.89 15.59 -21.71
C THR A 139 -16.32 17.02 -21.80
N PRO A 140 -15.31 17.40 -21.00
CA PRO A 140 -14.63 18.68 -21.08
C PRO A 140 -13.43 18.66 -22.04
N GLU A 141 -13.06 19.86 -22.52
CA GLU A 141 -11.92 20.11 -23.42
C GLU A 141 -10.61 20.34 -22.65
N LEU A 142 -9.49 19.82 -23.17
CA LEU A 142 -8.15 19.88 -22.55
C LEU A 142 -7.36 21.15 -22.94
N SER A 143 -6.65 21.75 -21.97
CA SER A 143 -5.82 22.97 -22.16
C SER A 143 -4.34 22.67 -22.45
N SER A 144 -3.69 23.52 -23.25
CA SER A 144 -2.29 23.42 -23.69
C SER A 144 -1.25 23.97 -22.69
N THR A 145 -1.65 24.39 -21.50
CA THR A 145 -0.77 25.06 -20.51
C THR A 145 -0.25 24.17 -19.38
N LEU A 146 -0.37 22.84 -19.48
CA LEU A 146 0.07 21.92 -18.42
C LEU A 146 1.61 21.75 -18.41
N PRO A 147 2.27 21.77 -17.23
CA PRO A 147 3.71 21.57 -17.10
C PRO A 147 4.14 20.11 -17.36
N LYS A 148 5.41 19.92 -17.78
CA LYS A 148 6.00 18.60 -18.09
C LYS A 148 6.67 17.95 -16.88
N LEU A 149 6.41 16.66 -16.68
CA LEU A 149 6.86 15.78 -15.57
C LEU A 149 8.38 15.46 -15.52
N SER A 150 9.23 16.14 -16.30
CA SER A 150 10.57 15.63 -16.66
C SER A 150 11.71 15.95 -15.67
N THR A 151 11.42 16.35 -14.42
CA THR A 151 12.47 16.76 -13.47
C THR A 151 12.47 16.00 -12.14
N TYR A 152 11.55 15.05 -11.94
CA TYR A 152 11.51 14.25 -10.72
C TYR A 152 12.24 12.92 -10.93
N VAL A 153 13.31 12.69 -10.16
CA VAL A 153 13.96 11.38 -10.04
C VAL A 153 13.68 10.89 -8.63
N PRO A 154 12.74 9.96 -8.42
CA PRO A 154 12.49 9.39 -7.11
C PRO A 154 13.75 8.65 -6.62
N SER A 155 14.17 8.94 -5.39
CA SER A 155 15.15 8.12 -4.67
C SER A 155 14.42 7.23 -3.67
N THR A 156 14.89 6.00 -3.49
CA THR A 156 14.38 5.11 -2.45
C THR A 156 14.50 5.80 -1.08
N PRO A 157 13.47 5.81 -0.22
CA PRO A 157 13.58 6.29 1.14
C PRO A 157 14.72 5.58 1.86
N GLU A 158 15.59 6.34 2.54
CA GLU A 158 16.64 5.74 3.37
C GLU A 158 16.01 5.04 4.58
N LEU A 159 16.47 3.82 4.86
CA LEU A 159 16.08 3.12 6.08
C LEU A 159 16.60 3.89 7.30
N PRO A 160 15.88 3.87 8.43
CA PRO A 160 16.42 4.37 9.70
C PRO A 160 17.80 3.76 9.99
N PRO A 161 18.75 4.45 10.63
CA PRO A 161 20.05 3.86 10.97
C PRO A 161 19.94 2.67 11.94
N THR A 162 21.02 1.91 12.14
CA THR A 162 21.07 0.93 13.25
C THR A 162 21.03 1.65 14.59
N GLY A 163 20.45 1.02 15.61
CA GLY A 163 20.28 1.63 16.93
C GLY A 163 19.01 1.17 17.66
N THR A 164 18.72 1.83 18.78
CA THR A 164 17.54 1.55 19.60
C THR A 164 16.49 2.63 19.41
N TYR A 165 15.26 2.21 19.15
CA TYR A 165 14.09 3.06 18.93
C TYR A 165 13.07 2.79 20.02
N ALA A 166 12.57 3.86 20.66
CA ALA A 166 11.50 3.76 21.63
C ALA A 166 10.14 3.57 20.93
N GLY A 167 9.27 2.73 21.49
CA GLY A 167 7.86 2.69 21.08
C GLY A 167 7.09 3.90 21.60
N ALA A 168 6.01 4.27 20.92
CA ALA A 168 5.16 5.40 21.28
C ALA A 168 4.59 5.28 22.71
N GLY A 169 4.21 4.07 23.12
CA GLY A 169 3.72 3.76 24.46
C GLY A 169 4.74 3.12 25.41
N GLY A 170 5.99 2.95 24.99
CA GLY A 170 7.05 2.26 25.75
C GLY A 170 7.74 1.13 24.99
N GLY A 171 8.66 0.45 25.68
CA GLY A 171 9.49 -0.62 25.12
C GLY A 171 10.44 -0.15 24.01
N THR A 172 11.08 -1.11 23.35
CA THR A 172 12.15 -0.82 22.38
C THR A 172 12.16 -1.74 21.18
N ALA A 173 12.52 -1.18 20.02
CA ALA A 173 12.99 -1.91 18.84
C ALA A 173 14.50 -1.69 18.69
N VAL A 174 15.28 -2.76 18.66
CA VAL A 174 16.74 -2.71 18.45
C VAL A 174 17.07 -3.17 17.05
N VAL A 175 17.65 -2.28 16.25
CA VAL A 175 18.00 -2.53 14.86
C VAL A 175 19.50 -2.74 14.71
N SER A 176 19.89 -3.86 14.12
CA SER A 176 21.29 -4.24 13.88
C SER A 176 21.51 -4.70 12.45
N GLU A 177 22.75 -4.60 11.97
CA GLU A 177 23.20 -5.12 10.68
C GLU A 177 24.46 -5.96 10.82
N ALA A 178 24.56 -7.01 10.02
CA ALA A 178 25.74 -7.84 9.89
C ALA A 178 25.89 -8.36 8.45
N THR A 179 27.12 -8.64 8.02
CA THR A 179 27.34 -9.39 6.77
C THR A 179 26.94 -10.85 6.97
N ASP A 180 26.20 -11.41 6.01
CA ASP A 180 25.95 -12.84 6.00
C ASP A 180 27.27 -13.60 5.79
N GLN A 181 27.60 -14.48 6.74
CA GLN A 181 28.82 -15.29 6.67
C GLN A 181 28.71 -16.40 5.62
N ALA A 182 27.50 -16.88 5.33
CA ALA A 182 27.26 -17.91 4.32
C ALA A 182 27.32 -17.33 2.90
N ASN A 183 26.84 -16.09 2.71
CA ASN A 183 26.82 -15.39 1.43
C ASN A 183 27.55 -14.03 1.51
N PRO A 184 28.89 -14.01 1.38
CA PRO A 184 29.66 -12.77 1.37
C PRO A 184 29.21 -11.83 0.25
N GLY A 185 28.59 -10.71 0.60
CA GLY A 185 27.94 -9.77 -0.34
C GLY A 185 26.49 -9.47 0.03
N HIS A 186 25.93 -10.24 0.94
CA HIS A 186 24.63 -9.99 1.54
C HIS A 186 24.75 -9.25 2.88
N THR A 187 23.70 -8.50 3.22
CA THR A 187 23.52 -7.85 4.51
C THR A 187 22.30 -8.43 5.20
N ILE A 188 22.51 -8.97 6.39
CA ILE A 188 21.46 -9.34 7.33
C ILE A 188 21.15 -8.13 8.18
N ARG A 189 19.92 -7.65 8.11
CA ARG A 189 19.39 -6.59 8.95
C ARG A 189 18.31 -7.16 9.84
N THR A 190 18.37 -6.89 11.14
CA THR A 190 17.53 -7.51 12.15
C THR A 190 16.94 -6.45 13.06
N VAL A 191 15.67 -6.62 13.40
CA VAL A 191 14.96 -5.84 14.42
C VAL A 191 14.55 -6.80 15.53
N THR A 192 14.90 -6.46 16.77
CA THR A 192 14.41 -7.17 17.96
C THR A 192 13.47 -6.25 18.72
N TYR A 193 12.22 -6.66 18.86
CA TYR A 193 11.20 -5.96 19.62
C TYR A 193 11.15 -6.52 21.04
N THR A 194 11.16 -5.62 22.03
CA THR A 194 11.01 -5.95 23.45
C THR A 194 9.98 -5.00 24.05
N ASP A 195 8.79 -5.55 24.29
CA ASP A 195 7.60 -4.83 24.74
C ASP A 195 7.34 -3.52 23.97
N TYR A 196 7.70 -3.49 22.69
CA TYR A 196 7.61 -2.28 21.87
C TYR A 196 6.14 -1.93 21.67
N VAL A 197 5.71 -0.78 22.21
CA VAL A 197 4.33 -0.34 22.12
C VAL A 197 4.17 0.61 20.93
N ASN A 198 3.39 0.21 19.92
CA ASN A 198 3.11 1.05 18.76
C ASN A 198 2.04 2.13 19.05
N GLU A 199 1.70 2.94 18.04
CA GLU A 199 0.73 4.05 18.19
C GLU A 199 -0.69 3.57 18.53
N ASP A 200 -1.03 2.33 18.18
CA ASP A 200 -2.35 1.73 18.42
C ASP A 200 -2.40 0.98 19.79
N GLY A 201 -1.31 1.01 20.56
CA GLY A 201 -1.20 0.32 21.85
C GLY A 201 -0.99 -1.20 21.74
N MET A 202 -0.66 -1.70 20.54
CA MET A 202 -0.17 -3.07 20.37
C MET A 202 1.25 -3.16 20.93
N ILE A 203 1.52 -4.22 21.69
CA ILE A 203 2.80 -4.54 22.30
C ILE A 203 3.44 -5.66 21.47
N LEU A 204 4.56 -5.34 20.82
CA LEU A 204 5.30 -6.24 19.94
C LEU A 204 6.48 -6.87 20.69
N ASN A 205 6.58 -8.19 20.60
CA ASN A 205 7.70 -8.97 21.11
C ASN A 205 8.14 -10.00 20.06
N GLY A 206 9.44 -10.03 19.75
CA GLY A 206 9.98 -10.99 18.78
C GLY A 206 11.01 -10.37 17.85
N ILE A 207 11.21 -11.02 16.70
CA ILE A 207 12.27 -10.68 15.74
C ILE A 207 11.70 -10.56 14.34
N GLU A 208 12.23 -9.60 13.59
CA GLU A 208 12.00 -9.43 12.16
C GLU A 208 13.36 -9.22 11.49
N ALA A 209 13.60 -9.82 10.32
CA ALA A 209 14.88 -9.70 9.65
C ALA A 209 14.78 -9.79 8.13
N THR A 210 15.78 -9.22 7.47
CA THR A 210 16.02 -9.41 6.03
C THR A 210 17.46 -9.83 5.80
N ASP A 211 17.67 -10.85 4.97
CA ASP A 211 18.94 -11.12 4.29
C ASP A 211 18.83 -10.63 2.85
N SER A 212 19.66 -9.67 2.46
CA SER A 212 19.51 -8.99 1.16
C SER A 212 20.82 -8.69 0.45
N THR A 213 20.78 -8.72 -0.88
CA THR A 213 21.87 -8.18 -1.70
C THR A 213 21.90 -6.65 -1.65
N ALA A 214 23.06 -6.03 -1.88
CA ALA A 214 23.21 -4.58 -1.86
C ALA A 214 22.25 -3.83 -2.84
N ASN A 215 21.90 -4.45 -3.97
CA ASN A 215 20.94 -3.90 -4.93
C ASN A 215 19.47 -4.24 -4.63
N GLN A 216 19.23 -5.04 -3.58
CA GLN A 216 17.92 -5.52 -3.14
C GLN A 216 17.11 -6.19 -4.27
N LEU A 217 17.81 -6.84 -5.22
CA LEU A 217 17.20 -7.74 -6.19
C LEU A 217 16.97 -9.14 -5.60
N TYR A 218 17.53 -9.41 -4.43
CA TYR A 218 17.23 -10.57 -3.61
C TYR A 218 17.04 -10.11 -2.18
N ILE A 219 15.91 -10.48 -1.58
CA ILE A 219 15.58 -10.28 -0.17
C ILE A 219 14.93 -11.56 0.35
N HIS A 220 15.47 -12.11 1.41
CA HIS A 220 14.83 -13.14 2.22
C HIS A 220 14.36 -12.49 3.52
N TYR A 221 13.04 -12.34 3.67
CA TYR A 221 12.35 -11.74 4.79
C TYR A 221 11.87 -12.81 5.77
N THR A 222 12.15 -12.61 7.05
CA THR A 222 11.64 -13.45 8.13
C THR A 222 11.00 -12.61 9.23
N ALA A 223 9.95 -13.15 9.84
CA ALA A 223 9.30 -12.54 11.00
C ALA A 223 8.77 -13.62 11.95
N ASP A 224 8.96 -13.37 13.24
CA ASP A 224 8.30 -14.08 14.33
C ASP A 224 8.04 -13.06 15.44
N ILE A 225 6.89 -12.39 15.34
CA ILE A 225 6.45 -11.35 16.26
C ILE A 225 5.14 -11.81 16.90
N THR A 226 5.10 -11.76 18.22
CA THR A 226 3.87 -11.90 19.02
C THR A 226 3.30 -10.51 19.31
N VAL A 227 1.98 -10.37 19.18
CA VAL A 227 1.23 -9.15 19.46
C VAL A 227 0.35 -9.34 20.69
N THR A 228 0.43 -8.41 21.63
CA THR A 228 -0.43 -8.30 22.82
C THR A 228 -0.83 -6.84 23.04
N GLY A 229 -1.51 -6.50 24.14
CA GLY A 229 -1.92 -5.11 24.45
C GLY A 229 -3.36 -4.83 24.03
N THR A 230 -3.59 -3.74 23.28
CA THR A 230 -4.94 -3.37 22.78
C THR A 230 -5.53 -4.45 21.87
N HIS A 231 -4.67 -5.13 21.10
CA HIS A 231 -5.01 -6.25 20.23
C HIS A 231 -4.11 -7.45 20.53
N THR A 232 -4.51 -8.63 20.08
CA THR A 232 -3.73 -9.87 20.25
C THR A 232 -3.51 -10.58 18.92
N GLY A 233 -2.39 -11.30 18.77
CA GLY A 233 -2.13 -12.07 17.56
C GLY A 233 -0.64 -12.20 17.24
N TYR A 234 -0.28 -12.15 15.95
CA TYR A 234 1.11 -12.33 15.51
C TYR A 234 1.39 -11.73 14.13
N LEU A 235 2.67 -11.54 13.82
CA LEU A 235 3.19 -11.47 12.45
C LEU A 235 4.23 -12.57 12.27
N LYS A 236 4.03 -13.41 11.25
CA LYS A 236 4.96 -14.47 10.88
C LYS A 236 5.33 -14.36 9.42
N GLY A 237 6.58 -14.68 9.10
CA GLY A 237 7.04 -14.67 7.73
C GLY A 237 8.27 -15.50 7.51
N ASP A 238 8.32 -16.11 6.34
CA ASP A 238 9.47 -16.73 5.70
C ASP A 238 9.22 -16.60 4.21
N ALA A 239 9.70 -15.49 3.64
CA ALA A 239 9.40 -15.09 2.28
C ALA A 239 10.66 -14.68 1.55
N THR A 240 10.72 -14.98 0.26
CA THR A 240 11.81 -14.57 -0.63
C THR A 240 11.23 -13.71 -1.75
N ILE A 241 11.79 -12.50 -1.89
CA ILE A 241 11.49 -11.55 -2.94
C ILE A 241 12.69 -11.50 -3.89
N THR A 242 12.45 -11.74 -5.17
CA THR A 242 13.50 -11.66 -6.21
C THR A 242 13.10 -10.74 -7.35
N ASN A 243 14.10 -10.03 -7.90
CA ASN A 243 13.95 -9.02 -8.94
C ASN A 243 12.90 -7.94 -8.64
N ARG A 244 12.56 -7.77 -7.35
CA ARG A 244 11.48 -6.91 -6.84
C ARG A 244 10.08 -7.23 -7.36
N GLN A 245 9.88 -8.39 -8.00
CA GLN A 245 8.63 -8.74 -8.68
C GLN A 245 8.13 -10.14 -8.32
N THR A 246 9.04 -11.05 -7.98
CA THR A 246 8.70 -12.44 -7.70
C THR A 246 8.71 -12.69 -6.21
N TYR A 247 7.67 -13.36 -5.72
CA TYR A 247 7.51 -13.72 -4.32
C TYR A 247 7.34 -15.24 -4.19
N SER A 248 7.90 -15.80 -3.11
CA SER A 248 7.67 -17.17 -2.69
C SER A 248 7.75 -17.27 -1.16
N GLY A 249 7.02 -18.20 -0.55
CA GLY A 249 6.97 -18.35 0.89
C GLY A 249 5.68 -17.77 1.46
N TYR A 250 5.74 -17.21 2.67
CA TYR A 250 4.56 -16.66 3.33
C TYR A 250 4.90 -15.42 4.18
N ILE A 251 3.92 -14.51 4.28
CA ILE A 251 3.83 -13.45 5.28
C ILE A 251 2.38 -13.46 5.73
N THR A 252 2.15 -13.79 6.99
CA THR A 252 0.82 -13.97 7.57
C THR A 252 0.78 -13.24 8.89
N SER A 253 -0.31 -12.53 9.14
CA SER A 253 -0.59 -11.99 10.46
C SER A 253 -1.92 -12.47 10.99
N ASP A 254 -2.09 -12.28 12.28
CA ASP A 254 -3.31 -12.43 13.04
C ASP A 254 -3.48 -11.18 13.89
N VAL A 255 -4.66 -10.57 13.84
CA VAL A 255 -5.08 -9.50 14.76
C VAL A 255 -6.49 -9.85 15.22
N ASP A 256 -6.63 -10.18 16.50
CA ASP A 256 -7.87 -10.58 17.18
C ASP A 256 -8.60 -11.76 16.53
N GLY A 257 -7.86 -12.69 15.94
CA GLY A 257 -8.40 -13.87 15.26
C GLY A 257 -8.69 -13.65 13.77
N ASP A 258 -8.54 -12.43 13.26
CA ASP A 258 -8.57 -12.15 11.83
C ASP A 258 -7.21 -12.49 11.20
N VAL A 259 -7.13 -13.63 10.52
CA VAL A 259 -5.90 -14.16 9.92
C VAL A 259 -5.87 -13.79 8.44
N GLN A 260 -4.83 -13.05 8.04
CA GLN A 260 -4.65 -12.62 6.65
C GLN A 260 -3.24 -12.94 6.17
N SER A 261 -3.09 -13.24 4.87
CA SER A 261 -1.80 -13.58 4.25
C SER A 261 -1.53 -12.74 3.00
N ILE A 262 -0.26 -12.34 2.82
CA ILE A 262 0.19 -11.70 1.59
C ILE A 262 0.05 -12.67 0.42
N LEU A 263 -0.51 -12.15 -0.69
CA LEU A 263 -0.82 -12.90 -1.90
C LEU A 263 -1.78 -14.08 -1.66
N ASP A 264 -2.82 -13.86 -0.87
CA ASP A 264 -3.94 -14.78 -0.80
C ASP A 264 -4.65 -14.87 -2.16
N GLN A 265 -4.62 -16.07 -2.75
CA GLN A 265 -5.14 -16.29 -4.10
C GLN A 265 -6.66 -16.13 -4.16
N ASP A 266 -7.39 -16.52 -3.10
CA ASP A 266 -8.84 -16.41 -3.07
C ASP A 266 -9.25 -14.93 -3.01
N ALA A 267 -8.55 -14.13 -2.20
CA ALA A 267 -8.77 -12.68 -2.12
C ALA A 267 -8.46 -11.95 -3.45
N ILE A 268 -7.36 -12.34 -4.12
CA ILE A 268 -7.01 -11.79 -5.44
C ILE A 268 -8.09 -12.13 -6.47
N GLU A 269 -8.53 -13.39 -6.52
CA GLU A 269 -9.55 -13.84 -7.47
C GLU A 269 -10.90 -13.17 -7.20
N GLU A 270 -11.29 -12.99 -5.94
CA GLU A 270 -12.49 -12.26 -5.55
C GLU A 270 -12.42 -10.81 -6.01
N ALA A 271 -11.32 -10.10 -5.71
CA ALA A 271 -11.12 -8.72 -6.15
C ALA A 271 -11.24 -8.56 -7.68
N GLN A 272 -10.67 -9.52 -8.43
CA GLN A 272 -10.73 -9.53 -9.90
C GLN A 272 -12.10 -9.92 -10.47
N GLN A 273 -12.96 -10.56 -9.69
CA GLN A 273 -14.33 -10.88 -10.08
C GLN A 273 -15.30 -9.74 -9.79
N ASN A 274 -15.00 -8.92 -8.79
CA ASN A 274 -15.87 -7.84 -8.31
C ASN A 274 -15.69 -6.50 -9.04
N VAL A 275 -14.85 -6.46 -10.08
CA VAL A 275 -14.83 -5.36 -11.08
C VAL A 275 -16.05 -5.38 -11.99
#